data_AF-A6WFB3-F1
#
_entry.id   AF-A6WFB3-F1
#
_cell.length_a   1.000
_cell.length_b   1.000
_cell.length_c   1.000
_cell.angle_alpha   90.00
_cell.angle_beta   90.00
_cell.angle_gamma   90.00
#
_symmetry.space_group_name_H-M   'P 1'
#
loop_
_entity.id
_entity.type
_entity.pdbx_description
1 polymer ?
#
loop_
_entity_poly.entity_id
_entity_poly.type
_entity_poly.pdbx_seq_one_letter_code
_entity_poly.pdbx_strand_id
1 'polypeptide(L)'
;MGRGRQKAKQTKVARELKYYSPDTDYNALQRELHGPDPYRQIGRPAAQEAPVSDVEDDESDDESEDWSKYTATDDYDEWSSKRRA
;
A
#
# COMPACT_ATOMS: atom_id res chain seq x y z
N MET A 1 -25.41 26.78 -17.92
CA MET A 1 -26.06 25.47 -17.62
C MET A 1 -25.19 24.22 -17.91
N GLY A 2 -23.90 24.30 -18.29
CA GLY A 2 -23.11 23.12 -18.70
C GLY A 2 -22.28 22.40 -17.62
N ARG A 3 -22.03 23.02 -16.46
CA ARG A 3 -21.07 22.50 -15.47
C ARG A 3 -21.53 21.21 -14.75
N GLY A 4 -22.84 21.03 -14.53
CA GLY A 4 -23.37 19.84 -13.84
C GLY A 4 -23.11 18.54 -14.60
N ARG A 5 -23.19 18.57 -15.93
CA ARG A 5 -22.91 17.41 -16.79
C ARG A 5 -21.42 17.05 -16.80
N GLN A 6 -20.56 18.06 -16.85
CA GLN A 6 -19.11 17.87 -16.76
C GLN A 6 -18.71 17.29 -15.41
N LYS A 7 -19.25 17.82 -14.31
CA LYS A 7 -19.00 17.30 -12.95
C LYS A 7 -19.45 15.84 -12.83
N ALA A 8 -20.64 15.49 -13.31
CA ALA A 8 -21.13 14.12 -13.30
C ALA A 8 -20.22 13.17 -14.09
N LYS A 9 -19.77 13.58 -15.29
CA LYS A 9 -18.83 12.80 -16.11
C LYS A 9 -17.49 12.60 -15.39
N GLN A 10 -16.92 13.65 -14.80
CA GLN A 10 -15.66 13.56 -14.07
C GLN A 10 -15.78 12.66 -12.83
N THR A 11 -16.88 12.74 -12.07
CA THR A 11 -17.09 11.86 -10.92
C THR A 11 -17.21 10.39 -11.34
N LYS A 12 -17.83 10.10 -12.49
CA LYS A 12 -17.90 8.74 -13.04
C LYS A 12 -16.50 8.22 -13.39
N VAL A 13 -15.73 9.00 -14.15
CA VAL A 13 -14.34 8.67 -14.53
C VAL A 13 -13.45 8.50 -13.32
N ALA A 14 -13.55 9.39 -12.32
CA ALA A 14 -12.75 9.30 -11.10
C ALA A 14 -13.07 8.03 -10.29
N ARG A 15 -14.33 7.60 -10.25
CA ARG A 15 -14.72 6.33 -9.61
C ARG A 15 -14.21 5.13 -10.41
N GLU A 16 -14.34 5.17 -11.73
CA GLU A 16 -13.77 4.14 -12.60
C GLU A 16 -12.27 4.03 -12.32
N LEU A 17 -11.51 5.13 -12.34
CA LEU A 17 -10.07 5.13 -12.02
C LEU A 17 -9.75 4.67 -10.59
N LYS A 18 -10.53 5.07 -9.58
CA LYS A 18 -10.28 4.70 -8.18
C LYS A 18 -10.48 3.21 -7.93
N TYR A 19 -11.48 2.61 -8.57
CA TYR A 19 -11.86 1.22 -8.37
C TYR A 19 -11.46 0.33 -9.55
N TYR A 20 -10.69 0.86 -10.51
CA TYR A 20 -10.13 0.08 -11.61
C TYR A 20 -8.97 -0.75 -11.09
N SER A 21 -9.17 -2.06 -11.07
CA SER A 21 -8.08 -3.02 -10.97
C SER A 21 -7.74 -3.47 -12.39
N PRO A 22 -6.55 -3.19 -12.92
CA PRO A 22 -6.15 -3.74 -14.20
C PRO A 22 -6.08 -5.27 -14.12
N ASP A 23 -6.50 -5.95 -15.18
CA ASP A 23 -6.29 -7.39 -15.32
C ASP A 23 -4.80 -7.65 -15.55
N THR A 24 -4.21 -8.52 -14.74
CA THR A 24 -2.80 -8.92 -14.86
C THR A 24 -2.70 -10.20 -15.69
N ASP A 25 -1.95 -10.18 -16.79
CA ASP A 25 -1.65 -11.38 -17.56
C ASP A 25 -0.63 -12.26 -16.82
N TYR A 26 -1.12 -13.25 -16.08
CA TYR A 26 -0.29 -14.18 -15.33
C TYR A 26 0.61 -15.05 -16.22
N ASN A 27 0.24 -15.31 -17.47
CA ASN A 27 1.06 -16.12 -18.39
C ASN A 27 2.30 -15.35 -18.84
N ALA A 28 2.16 -14.04 -19.09
CA ALA A 28 3.28 -13.15 -19.38
C ALA A 28 4.23 -13.06 -18.18
N LEU A 29 3.69 -12.84 -16.98
CA LEU A 29 4.47 -12.77 -15.73
C LEU A 29 5.25 -14.07 -15.46
N GLN A 30 4.62 -15.22 -15.64
CA GLN A 30 5.28 -16.51 -15.46
C GLN A 30 6.47 -16.66 -16.43
N ARG A 31 6.30 -16.27 -17.70
CA ARG A 31 7.39 -16.34 -18.69
C ARG A 31 8.57 -15.45 -18.33
N GLU A 32 8.34 -14.29 -17.74
CA GLU A 32 9.39 -13.39 -17.26
C GLU A 32 10.13 -13.97 -16.05
N LEU A 33 9.41 -14.54 -15.08
CA LEU A 33 9.99 -15.16 -13.88
C LEU A 33 10.83 -16.41 -14.18
N HIS A 34 10.38 -17.25 -15.13
CA HIS A 34 11.10 -18.46 -15.52
C HIS A 34 12.15 -18.21 -16.62
N GLY A 35 12.18 -17.01 -17.19
CA GLY A 35 13.19 -16.60 -18.17
C GLY A 35 14.56 -16.33 -17.53
N PRO A 36 15.63 -16.30 -18.33
CA PRO A 36 16.95 -15.90 -17.83
C PRO A 36 16.87 -14.46 -17.32
N ASP A 37 17.06 -14.29 -16.01
CA ASP A 37 17.09 -12.97 -15.37
C ASP A 37 18.17 -12.08 -16.04
N PRO A 38 17.79 -11.00 -16.74
CA PRO A 38 18.75 -10.12 -17.39
C PRO A 38 19.69 -9.44 -16.39
N TYR A 39 19.29 -9.32 -15.12
CA TYR A 39 20.14 -8.80 -14.04
C TYR A 39 21.18 -9.81 -13.53
N ARG A 40 21.07 -11.09 -13.91
CA ARG A 40 22.09 -12.10 -13.58
C ARG A 40 23.30 -12.03 -14.52
N GLN A 41 23.14 -11.50 -15.73
CA GLN A 41 24.21 -11.32 -16.71
C GLN A 41 25.01 -10.03 -16.48
N ILE A 42 24.36 -8.98 -15.99
CA ILE A 42 25.02 -7.75 -15.53
C ILE A 42 25.42 -7.97 -14.08
N GLY A 43 26.51 -8.72 -13.88
CA GLY A 43 27.01 -9.21 -12.59
C GLY A 43 26.54 -8.40 -11.38
N ARG A 44 25.46 -8.87 -10.74
CA ARG A 44 25.07 -8.42 -9.40
C ARG A 44 26.33 -8.55 -8.55
N PRO A 45 26.89 -7.47 -7.97
CA PRO A 45 27.98 -7.63 -7.02
C PRO A 45 27.42 -8.56 -5.95
N ALA A 46 28.10 -9.70 -5.75
CA ALA A 46 27.73 -10.67 -4.74
C ALA A 46 27.35 -9.88 -3.48
N ALA A 47 26.10 -10.04 -3.03
CA ALA A 47 25.62 -9.34 -1.86
C ALA A 47 26.63 -9.63 -0.76
N GLN A 48 27.46 -8.63 -0.45
CA GLN A 48 28.32 -8.71 0.71
C GLN A 48 27.33 -8.83 1.85
N GLU A 49 27.34 -9.98 2.52
CA GLU A 49 26.51 -10.19 3.69
C GLU A 49 26.82 -9.04 4.63
N ALA A 50 25.85 -8.13 4.77
CA ALA A 50 25.99 -7.02 5.66
C ALA A 50 26.23 -7.62 7.05
N PRO A 51 27.26 -7.18 7.79
CA PRO A 51 27.44 -7.66 9.14
C PRO A 51 26.15 -7.39 9.89
N VAL A 52 25.52 -8.44 10.41
CA VAL A 52 24.43 -8.29 11.37
C VAL A 52 25.04 -7.58 12.57
N SER A 53 24.77 -6.29 12.70
CA SER A 53 25.04 -5.59 13.95
C SER A 53 24.06 -6.16 14.95
N ASP A 54 24.55 -6.76 16.04
CA ASP A 54 23.75 -6.99 17.24
C ASP A 54 23.26 -5.62 17.72
N VAL A 55 22.07 -5.24 17.25
CA VAL A 55 21.32 -4.14 17.81
C VAL A 55 20.83 -4.69 19.15
N GLU A 56 21.39 -4.18 20.24
CA GLU A 56 20.75 -4.34 21.54
C GLU A 56 19.32 -3.82 21.39
N ASP A 57 18.37 -4.72 21.64
CA ASP A 57 16.94 -4.46 21.70
C ASP A 57 16.68 -3.51 22.88
N ASP A 58 16.93 -2.22 22.67
CA ASP A 58 16.38 -1.18 23.53
C ASP A 58 14.90 -1.08 23.16
N GLU A 59 14.07 -1.74 23.96
CA GLU A 59 12.61 -1.73 23.88
C GLU A 59 12.10 -0.28 23.86
N SER A 60 11.96 0.30 22.67
CA SER A 60 11.31 1.58 22.46
C SER A 60 9.79 1.38 22.57
N ASP A 61 9.30 1.34 23.81
CA ASP A 61 7.87 1.34 24.15
C ASP A 61 7.14 2.63 23.68
N ASP A 62 7.89 3.68 23.35
CA ASP A 62 7.38 5.03 23.05
C ASP A 62 6.62 5.15 21.71
N GLU A 63 6.90 4.31 20.71
CA GLU A 63 6.22 4.41 19.40
C GLU A 63 4.85 3.72 19.40
N SER A 64 4.60 2.84 20.38
CA SER A 64 3.29 2.22 20.59
C SER A 64 2.27 3.20 21.19
N GLU A 65 2.73 4.19 21.95
CA GLU A 65 1.90 5.19 22.62
C GLU A 65 1.34 6.26 21.65
N ASP A 66 2.09 6.64 20.61
CA ASP A 66 1.66 7.62 19.61
C ASP A 66 0.45 7.12 18.82
N TRP A 67 0.49 5.87 18.36
CA TRP A 67 -0.65 5.23 17.69
C TRP A 67 -1.78 4.90 18.67
N SER A 68 -1.46 4.55 19.92
CA SER A 68 -2.47 4.29 20.96
C SER A 68 -3.35 5.52 21.22
N LYS A 69 -2.79 6.73 21.22
CA LYS A 69 -3.54 7.98 21.35
C LYS A 69 -4.61 8.18 20.26
N TYR A 70 -4.35 7.75 19.04
CA TYR A 70 -5.34 7.81 17.94
C TYR A 70 -6.40 6.71 18.06
N THR A 71 -6.07 5.56 18.65
CA THR A 71 -7.03 4.46 18.86
C THR A 71 -7.85 4.60 20.15
N ALA A 72 -7.31 5.29 21.15
CA ALA A 72 -7.94 5.52 22.45
C ALA A 72 -8.90 6.72 22.43
N THR A 73 -8.83 7.59 21.42
CA THR A 73 -9.87 8.58 21.16
C THR A 73 -10.97 7.93 20.33
N ASP A 74 -12.08 7.62 20.99
CA ASP A 74 -13.40 7.11 20.61
C ASP A 74 -14.07 7.65 19.30
N ASP A 75 -13.36 8.21 18.32
CA ASP A 75 -13.95 8.72 17.08
C ASP A 75 -14.59 7.57 16.26
N TYR A 76 -14.03 6.35 16.37
CA TYR A 76 -14.55 5.17 15.67
C TYR A 76 -15.81 4.58 16.32
N ASP A 77 -15.88 4.57 17.66
CA ASP A 77 -17.04 4.08 18.42
C ASP A 77 -18.21 5.07 18.40
N GLU A 78 -17.93 6.38 18.41
CA GLU A 78 -18.95 7.42 18.24
C GLU A 78 -19.57 7.41 16.83
N TRP A 79 -18.75 7.25 15.79
CA TRP A 79 -19.22 7.21 14.41
C TRP A 79 -19.99 5.92 14.07
N SER A 80 -19.56 4.78 14.62
CA SER A 80 -20.23 3.50 14.40
C SER A 80 -21.61 3.46 15.08
N SER A 81 -21.72 4.06 16.27
CA SER A 81 -22.98 4.19 17.02
C SER A 81 -23.98 5.11 16.31
N LYS A 82 -23.51 6.17 15.64
CA LYS A 82 -24.35 7.15 14.93
C LYS A 82 -24.99 6.63 13.64
N ARG A 83 -24.53 5.48 13.13
CA ARG A 83 -25.11 4.82 11.95
C ARG A 83 -26.02 3.64 12.26
N ARG A 84 -26.17 3.32 13.55
CA ARG A 84 -27.02 2.24 14.04
C ARG A 84 -28.32 2.72 14.72
N ALA A 85 -28.58 4.04 14.67
CA ALA A 85 -29.83 4.68 15.09
C ALA A 85 -30.61 5.21 13.89
#